data_AF-A0A1I1Z9R5-F1
#
_entry.id   AF-A0A1I1Z9R5-F1
#
_cell.length_a   1.000
_cell.length_b   1.000
_cell.length_c   1.000
_cell.angle_alpha   90.00
_cell.angle_beta   90.00
_cell.angle_gamma   90.00
#
_symmetry.space_group_name_H-M   'P 1'
#
loop_
_entity.id
_entity.type
_entity.pdbx_description
1 polymer ?
#
loop_
_entity_poly.entity_id
_entity_poly.type
_entity_poly.pdbx_seq_one_letter_code
_entity_poly.pdbx_strand_id
1 'polypeptide(L)'
;MRKIVYFCLVLLLVALFGCSVNTVQGKPGPKPAAASDDTVPAYVKAEAKRVSGLVRAVQNLHTFTIIGVSDLHYLKGNAQIGRALNEMALGVKEISSQVPVDYKIAFGDYIYRGKGCENYLDGVEEMQAAAGILNKAFGQSGNQIRLTGNHDANAMELDKGELKQFFAMHDLYGLVGKYNGNMITDSLNPEGNYGYIDIPEKRIRIVCLNTSDFTDEGKPTVAPDKKDYNKNTTTTHNMSKRQAEWLIETLKLKGIEDPEAWNILPVSHLVLSQTKGGLWKNTEANAAFLLSEYVKKHKGTFNFKGRELPYDYSGITPARVLPYIHGHNHDFPVKNMNVSNISKDVVRNEMVTVGLPNACPLRNAKGNTYNKTEGTEKSTAFSVIVIDLKKSVINVFCYGAGFDRIIHFDSVKMKADTSHVALHTALQGKVIWKSQDKEVVKAEEGNMKPVSAGNTLVVAEDEKGNCEYWNVAVEQGAVNLKL
;
A
#
# COMPACT_ATOMS: atom_id res chain seq x y z
N MET A 1 -14.83 -66.13 20.26
CA MET A 1 -14.39 -65.17 21.31
C MET A 1 -13.10 -64.49 20.83
N ARG A 2 -13.09 -63.15 20.79
CA ARG A 2 -11.96 -62.20 20.98
C ARG A 2 -10.53 -62.80 20.90
N LYS A 3 -9.53 -62.29 20.17
CA LYS A 3 -9.06 -60.90 19.97
C LYS A 3 -7.76 -60.92 19.10
N ILE A 4 -7.53 -59.85 18.33
CA ILE A 4 -6.24 -59.16 18.05
C ILE A 4 -5.10 -59.98 17.38
N VAL A 5 -4.86 -59.73 16.08
CA VAL A 5 -3.53 -59.49 15.46
C VAL A 5 -3.78 -58.80 14.12
N TYR A 6 -3.35 -57.54 13.92
CA TYR A 6 -2.96 -56.95 12.62
C TYR A 6 -2.48 -55.51 12.87
N PHE A 7 -1.21 -55.37 13.23
CA PHE A 7 -0.42 -54.15 13.06
C PHE A 7 1.05 -54.60 12.98
N CYS A 8 1.82 -54.01 12.06
CA CYS A 8 3.21 -54.31 11.70
C CYS A 8 3.42 -55.32 10.55
N LEU A 9 3.15 -54.92 9.29
CA LEU A 9 3.91 -55.41 8.11
C LEU A 9 3.58 -54.68 6.78
N VAL A 10 3.69 -53.35 6.72
CA VAL A 10 3.72 -52.63 5.41
C VAL A 10 4.63 -51.39 5.51
N LEU A 11 5.91 -51.58 5.85
CA LEU A 11 6.90 -50.49 5.82
C LEU A 11 8.29 -50.93 5.36
N LEU A 12 8.37 -52.01 4.57
CA LEU A 12 9.64 -52.52 4.09
C LEU A 12 9.48 -53.26 2.76
N LEU A 13 9.15 -52.55 1.67
CA LEU A 13 9.27 -53.04 0.27
C LEU A 13 8.94 -51.96 -0.80
N VAL A 14 9.56 -50.78 -0.72
CA VAL A 14 9.67 -49.85 -1.88
C VAL A 14 11.08 -49.26 -1.96
N ALA A 15 12.08 -50.12 -1.76
CA ALA A 15 13.44 -49.88 -2.20
C ALA A 15 13.81 -51.10 -3.06
N LEU A 16 14.33 -50.84 -4.27
CA LEU A 16 14.68 -51.80 -5.33
C LEU A 16 13.55 -52.08 -6.32
N PHE A 17 13.43 -51.24 -7.36
CA PHE A 17 13.63 -51.61 -8.77
C PHE A 17 13.35 -50.38 -9.64
N GLY A 18 14.39 -49.90 -10.31
CA GLY A 18 14.29 -48.83 -11.30
C GLY A 18 13.88 -49.38 -12.67
N CYS A 19 13.06 -48.61 -13.39
CA CYS A 19 12.98 -48.63 -14.84
C CYS A 19 12.96 -47.18 -15.34
N SER A 20 13.99 -46.84 -16.11
CA SER A 20 14.23 -45.55 -16.74
C SER A 20 13.34 -45.33 -17.96
N VAL A 21 12.75 -44.14 -18.08
CA VAL A 21 12.27 -43.59 -19.35
C VAL A 21 13.23 -42.47 -19.77
N ASN A 22 13.92 -42.68 -20.88
CA ASN A 22 14.85 -41.72 -21.47
C ASN A 22 14.09 -40.50 -22.02
N THR A 23 14.33 -39.33 -21.42
CA THR A 23 14.17 -38.04 -22.09
C THR A 23 15.50 -37.32 -22.07
N VAL A 24 15.89 -36.79 -23.22
CA VAL A 24 17.20 -36.21 -23.53
C VAL A 24 17.51 -35.04 -22.58
N GLN A 25 18.38 -35.29 -21.59
CA GLN A 25 18.93 -34.25 -20.72
C GLN A 25 20.09 -33.54 -21.45
N GLY A 26 19.89 -32.26 -21.74
CA GLY A 26 21.02 -31.33 -21.88
C GLY A 26 21.81 -31.34 -20.57
N LYS A 27 23.14 -31.36 -20.66
CA LYS A 27 24.05 -31.41 -19.51
C LYS A 27 23.63 -30.36 -18.46
N PRO A 28 23.38 -30.75 -17.19
CA PRO A 28 23.19 -29.77 -16.14
C PRO A 28 24.50 -29.00 -15.98
N GLY A 29 24.45 -27.68 -16.16
CA GLY A 29 25.53 -26.79 -15.75
C GLY A 29 25.86 -27.00 -14.27
N PRO A 30 27.07 -26.64 -13.82
CA PRO A 30 27.47 -26.83 -12.43
C PRO A 30 26.43 -26.19 -11.52
N LYS A 31 25.87 -27.02 -10.62
CA LYS A 31 24.97 -26.59 -9.55
C LYS A 31 25.72 -25.51 -8.77
N PRO A 32 25.27 -24.25 -8.74
CA PRO A 32 25.96 -23.25 -7.94
C PRO A 32 25.95 -23.75 -6.50
N ALA A 33 27.12 -23.75 -5.87
CA ALA A 33 27.25 -23.97 -4.44
C ALA A 33 26.25 -23.05 -3.73
N ALA A 34 25.56 -23.56 -2.71
CA ALA A 34 24.73 -22.73 -1.85
C ALA A 34 25.62 -21.62 -1.28
N ALA A 35 25.53 -20.42 -1.88
CA ALA A 35 26.14 -19.23 -1.32
C ALA A 35 25.53 -19.03 0.06
N SER A 36 26.34 -18.66 1.05
CA SER A 36 25.82 -18.28 2.35
C SER A 36 24.73 -17.21 2.17
N ASP A 37 23.58 -17.41 2.81
CA ASP A 37 22.36 -16.59 2.68
C ASP A 37 22.53 -15.09 2.99
N ASP A 38 23.72 -14.66 3.43
CA ASP A 38 24.05 -13.29 3.82
C ASP A 38 25.03 -12.57 2.86
N THR A 39 25.50 -13.21 1.79
CA THR A 39 26.35 -12.51 0.82
C THR A 39 25.49 -11.58 -0.04
N VAL A 40 25.60 -10.27 0.22
CA VAL A 40 24.85 -9.26 -0.54
C VAL A 40 25.43 -9.08 -1.95
N PRO A 41 24.65 -9.33 -3.02
CA PRO A 41 25.13 -9.18 -4.40
C PRO A 41 25.60 -7.74 -4.71
N ALA A 42 26.57 -7.62 -5.62
CA ALA A 42 27.14 -6.32 -5.98
C ALA A 42 26.10 -5.34 -6.55
N TYR A 43 25.15 -5.83 -7.37
CA TYR A 43 24.08 -5.01 -7.91
C TYR A 43 23.10 -4.53 -6.82
N VAL A 44 22.83 -5.34 -5.78
CA VAL A 44 22.02 -4.93 -4.62
C VAL A 44 22.73 -3.80 -3.86
N LYS A 45 24.03 -3.94 -3.60
CA LYS A 45 24.82 -2.87 -2.93
C LYS A 45 24.86 -1.59 -3.75
N ALA A 46 25.06 -1.69 -5.06
CA ALA A 46 25.10 -0.55 -5.96
C ALA A 46 23.78 0.21 -5.98
N GLU A 47 22.66 -0.52 -6.08
CA GLU A 47 21.33 0.08 -6.09
C GLU A 47 20.94 0.65 -4.72
N ALA A 48 21.24 -0.05 -3.63
CA ALA A 48 21.05 0.48 -2.28
C ALA A 48 21.86 1.76 -2.05
N LYS A 49 23.09 1.83 -2.56
CA LYS A 49 23.93 3.03 -2.52
C LYS A 49 23.34 4.18 -3.35
N ARG A 50 22.79 3.89 -4.55
CA ARG A 50 22.10 4.90 -5.39
C ARG A 50 20.93 5.51 -4.64
N VAL A 51 20.00 4.68 -4.15
CA VAL A 51 18.81 5.13 -3.43
C VAL A 51 19.20 5.87 -2.15
N SER A 52 20.18 5.35 -1.37
CA SER A 52 20.69 6.04 -0.17
C SER A 52 21.31 7.40 -0.49
N GLY A 53 21.97 7.54 -1.65
CA GLY A 53 22.47 8.82 -2.13
C GLY A 53 21.36 9.84 -2.38
N LEU A 54 20.27 9.42 -3.02
CA LEU A 54 19.09 10.26 -3.27
C LEU A 54 18.39 10.66 -1.97
N VAL A 55 18.23 9.72 -1.05
CA VAL A 55 17.64 9.98 0.27
C VAL A 55 18.45 11.01 1.06
N ARG A 56 19.78 10.86 1.14
CA ARG A 56 20.66 11.83 1.82
C ARG A 56 20.59 13.23 1.21
N ALA A 57 20.36 13.33 -0.10
CA ALA A 57 20.30 14.63 -0.77
C ALA A 57 19.08 15.46 -0.36
N VAL A 58 18.01 14.82 0.13
CA VAL A 58 16.76 15.51 0.51
C VAL A 58 16.48 15.48 2.02
N GLN A 59 17.07 14.53 2.76
CA GLN A 59 16.89 14.42 4.21
C GLN A 59 17.42 15.65 4.96
N ASN A 60 16.62 16.11 5.92
CA ASN A 60 16.96 17.17 6.86
C ASN A 60 16.16 17.02 8.17
N LEU A 61 16.34 17.94 9.12
CA LEU A 61 15.69 17.86 10.44
C LEU A 61 14.16 17.85 10.39
N HIS A 62 13.56 18.43 9.33
CA HIS A 62 12.11 18.47 9.11
C HIS A 62 11.58 17.32 8.25
N THR A 63 12.44 16.34 7.94
CA THR A 63 12.02 15.17 7.16
C THR A 63 11.62 14.00 8.03
N PHE A 64 10.71 13.19 7.48
CA PHE A 64 10.27 11.91 7.99
C PHE A 64 10.45 10.85 6.89
N THR A 65 11.17 9.77 7.18
CA THR A 65 11.61 8.78 6.21
C THR A 65 11.02 7.41 6.50
N ILE A 66 10.32 6.87 5.51
CA ILE A 66 9.71 5.54 5.55
C ILE A 66 10.36 4.64 4.49
N ILE A 67 10.64 3.39 4.82
CA ILE A 67 10.78 2.33 3.82
C ILE A 67 9.45 1.61 3.69
N GLY A 68 8.83 1.66 2.51
CA GLY A 68 7.56 1.00 2.20
C GLY A 68 7.76 -0.22 1.30
N VAL A 69 7.32 -1.38 1.77
CA VAL A 69 7.32 -2.65 1.01
C VAL A 69 5.86 -3.12 0.90
N SER A 70 5.42 -3.52 -0.29
CA SER A 70 4.05 -4.02 -0.50
C SER A 70 4.05 -5.30 -1.31
N ASP A 71 3.02 -6.11 -1.16
CA ASP A 71 2.68 -7.17 -2.11
C ASP A 71 3.85 -8.14 -2.32
N LEU A 72 4.23 -8.80 -1.23
CA LEU A 72 5.27 -9.84 -1.25
C LEU A 72 4.78 -11.05 -2.04
N HIS A 73 3.49 -11.37 -1.96
CA HIS A 73 2.85 -12.52 -2.64
C HIS A 73 3.74 -13.75 -2.59
N TYR A 74 4.27 -14.06 -1.40
CA TYR A 74 5.11 -15.23 -1.21
C TYR A 74 4.34 -16.48 -1.64
N LEU A 75 5.05 -17.39 -2.29
CA LEU A 75 4.48 -18.62 -2.83
C LEU A 75 5.49 -19.74 -2.63
N LYS A 76 5.12 -20.75 -1.83
CA LYS A 76 6.00 -21.88 -1.54
C LYS A 76 6.39 -22.59 -2.82
N GLY A 77 7.67 -22.97 -2.90
CA GLY A 77 8.24 -23.67 -4.07
C GLY A 77 8.53 -22.75 -5.28
N ASN A 78 8.17 -21.46 -5.25
CA ASN A 78 8.55 -20.52 -6.29
C ASN A 78 9.91 -19.86 -5.98
N ALA A 79 10.97 -20.46 -6.51
CA ALA A 79 12.34 -20.01 -6.27
C ALA A 79 12.63 -18.59 -6.80
N GLN A 80 11.93 -18.14 -7.84
CA GLN A 80 12.08 -16.79 -8.39
C GLN A 80 11.54 -15.73 -7.42
N ILE A 81 10.34 -15.96 -6.87
CA ILE A 81 9.75 -15.09 -5.83
C ILE A 81 10.64 -15.08 -4.60
N GLY A 82 11.07 -16.26 -4.12
CA GLY A 82 11.96 -16.36 -2.96
C GLY A 82 13.27 -15.56 -3.13
N ARG A 83 13.92 -15.65 -4.30
CA ARG A 83 15.14 -14.88 -4.59
C ARG A 83 14.88 -13.37 -4.63
N ALA A 84 13.86 -12.93 -5.36
CA ALA A 84 13.52 -11.51 -5.47
C ALA A 84 13.18 -10.90 -4.10
N LEU A 85 12.43 -11.61 -3.26
CA LEU A 85 12.09 -11.14 -1.92
C LEU A 85 13.29 -11.16 -0.95
N ASN A 86 14.20 -12.12 -1.10
CA ASN A 86 15.47 -12.10 -0.36
C ASN A 86 16.33 -10.89 -0.76
N GLU A 87 16.43 -10.59 -2.05
CA GLU A 87 17.14 -9.42 -2.57
C GLU A 87 16.48 -8.10 -2.11
N MET A 88 15.15 -8.06 -2.03
CA MET A 88 14.42 -6.96 -1.39
C MET A 88 14.85 -6.79 0.07
N ALA A 89 14.86 -7.86 0.86
CA ALA A 89 15.25 -7.80 2.25
C ALA A 89 16.69 -7.32 2.44
N LEU A 90 17.61 -7.76 1.58
CA LEU A 90 19.00 -7.29 1.56
C LEU A 90 19.09 -5.81 1.17
N GLY A 91 18.35 -5.37 0.15
CA GLY A 91 18.29 -3.96 -0.25
C GLY A 91 17.79 -3.05 0.87
N VAL A 92 16.72 -3.44 1.57
CA VAL A 92 16.20 -2.71 2.74
C VAL A 92 17.26 -2.61 3.85
N LYS A 93 17.96 -3.70 4.15
CA LYS A 93 19.03 -3.74 5.17
C LYS A 93 20.21 -2.83 4.79
N GLU A 94 20.65 -2.88 3.54
CA GLU A 94 21.74 -2.05 3.01
C GLU A 94 21.39 -0.56 2.98
N ILE A 95 20.13 -0.19 2.70
CA ILE A 95 19.70 1.21 2.79
C ILE A 95 19.63 1.65 4.26
N SER A 96 19.02 0.83 5.12
CA SER A 96 18.85 1.14 6.55
C SER A 96 20.18 1.31 7.30
N SER A 97 21.28 0.76 6.79
CA SER A 97 22.64 0.96 7.37
C SER A 97 23.32 2.25 6.88
N GLN A 98 22.81 2.88 5.83
CA GLN A 98 23.42 4.01 5.15
C GLN A 98 22.71 5.35 5.40
N VAL A 99 21.42 5.31 5.75
CA VAL A 99 20.58 6.49 6.01
C VAL A 99 19.67 6.26 7.21
N PRO A 100 19.39 7.30 8.02
CA PRO A 100 18.35 7.22 9.05
C PRO A 100 16.99 6.91 8.41
N VAL A 101 16.28 5.94 8.98
CA VAL A 101 14.92 5.56 8.60
C VAL A 101 14.07 5.62 9.85
N ASP A 102 12.99 6.42 9.83
CA ASP A 102 12.12 6.58 10.98
C ASP A 102 11.23 5.34 11.16
N TYR A 103 10.63 4.84 10.07
CA TYR A 103 9.75 3.67 10.08
C TYR A 103 9.92 2.76 8.87
N LYS A 104 9.66 1.47 9.06
CA LYS A 104 9.55 0.48 7.97
C LYS A 104 8.14 -0.07 7.95
N ILE A 105 7.44 0.04 6.82
CA ILE A 105 6.03 -0.32 6.70
C ILE A 105 5.88 -1.40 5.64
N ALA A 106 5.31 -2.55 6.03
CA ALA A 106 4.83 -3.57 5.13
C ALA A 106 3.33 -3.35 4.89
N PHE A 107 2.95 -3.14 3.64
CA PHE A 107 1.60 -2.71 3.26
C PHE A 107 0.61 -3.87 3.02
N GLY A 108 0.91 -5.10 3.48
CA GLY A 108 0.05 -6.27 3.32
C GLY A 108 0.31 -7.08 2.05
N ASP A 109 -0.49 -8.12 1.84
CA ASP A 109 -0.36 -9.11 0.77
C ASP A 109 0.97 -9.88 0.86
N TYR A 110 1.15 -10.55 2.00
CA TYR A 110 2.33 -11.34 2.33
C TYR A 110 2.41 -12.63 1.52
N ILE A 111 1.27 -13.27 1.25
CA ILE A 111 1.17 -14.57 0.57
C ILE A 111 0.33 -14.47 -0.71
N TYR A 112 0.58 -15.36 -1.66
CA TYR A 112 -0.22 -15.46 -2.89
C TYR A 112 -1.42 -16.38 -2.69
N ARG A 113 -2.59 -16.02 -3.23
CA ARG A 113 -3.82 -16.82 -3.09
C ARG A 113 -3.81 -18.04 -4.04
N GLY A 114 -4.39 -19.17 -3.59
CA GLY A 114 -4.93 -20.22 -4.46
C GLY A 114 -3.95 -21.20 -5.11
N LYS A 115 -2.63 -21.03 -4.99
CA LYS A 115 -1.64 -22.07 -5.29
C LYS A 115 -0.70 -22.17 -4.10
N GLY A 116 -0.50 -23.35 -3.53
CA GLY A 116 0.41 -23.56 -2.39
C GLY A 116 -0.23 -23.46 -1.01
N CYS A 117 -1.38 -22.79 -0.87
CA CYS A 117 -2.12 -22.63 0.39
C CYS A 117 -3.49 -23.34 0.35
N GLU A 118 -3.52 -24.67 0.34
CA GLU A 118 -4.76 -25.45 0.19
C GLU A 118 -5.51 -25.63 1.53
N ASN A 119 -4.84 -25.37 2.65
CA ASN A 119 -5.38 -25.47 4.00
C ASN A 119 -4.79 -24.42 4.97
N TYR A 120 -5.28 -24.42 6.22
CA TYR A 120 -4.83 -23.51 7.29
C TYR A 120 -3.32 -23.60 7.54
N LEU A 121 -2.78 -24.81 7.67
CA LEU A 121 -1.37 -25.03 8.02
C LEU A 121 -0.44 -24.59 6.89
N ASP A 122 -0.81 -24.84 5.64
CA ASP A 122 -0.04 -24.33 4.49
C ASP A 122 0.04 -22.79 4.52
N GLY A 123 -1.10 -22.14 4.78
CA GLY A 123 -1.16 -20.69 4.95
C GLY A 123 -0.27 -20.20 6.09
N VAL A 124 -0.22 -20.93 7.21
CA VAL A 124 0.60 -20.55 8.37
C VAL A 124 2.07 -20.63 7.98
N GLU A 125 2.48 -21.69 7.29
CA GLU A 125 3.85 -21.88 6.81
C GLU A 125 4.27 -20.75 5.85
N GLU A 126 3.43 -20.41 4.87
CA GLU A 126 3.73 -19.32 3.92
C GLU A 126 3.76 -17.94 4.61
N MET A 127 2.81 -17.66 5.51
CA MET A 127 2.81 -16.42 6.29
C MET A 127 4.05 -16.31 7.19
N GLN A 128 4.48 -17.41 7.80
CA GLN A 128 5.71 -17.46 8.61
C GLN A 128 6.95 -17.25 7.74
N ALA A 129 7.00 -17.83 6.54
CA ALA A 129 8.10 -17.62 5.60
C ALA A 129 8.17 -16.14 5.14
N ALA A 130 7.05 -15.55 4.76
CA ALA A 130 6.96 -14.13 4.42
C ALA A 130 7.34 -13.23 5.60
N ALA A 131 6.88 -13.55 6.82
CA ALA A 131 7.28 -12.85 8.03
C ALA A 131 8.78 -13.00 8.33
N GLY A 132 9.38 -14.16 8.03
CA GLY A 132 10.82 -14.39 8.14
C GLY A 132 11.65 -13.51 7.19
N ILE A 133 11.19 -13.34 5.95
CA ILE A 133 11.78 -12.40 4.98
C ILE A 133 11.70 -10.97 5.51
N LEU A 134 10.54 -10.56 6.02
CA LEU A 134 10.39 -9.23 6.64
C LEU A 134 11.23 -9.08 7.90
N ASN A 135 11.40 -10.12 8.70
CA ASN A 135 12.30 -10.08 9.85
C ASN A 135 13.75 -9.86 9.42
N LYS A 136 14.18 -10.42 8.28
CA LYS A 136 15.50 -10.15 7.68
C LYS A 136 15.63 -8.69 7.21
N ALA A 137 14.57 -8.13 6.63
CA ALA A 137 14.55 -6.76 6.12
C ALA A 137 14.46 -5.71 7.25
N PHE A 138 13.52 -5.89 8.16
CA PHE A 138 13.08 -4.89 9.13
C PHE A 138 13.72 -5.10 10.50
N GLY A 139 14.11 -6.33 10.82
CA GLY A 139 14.36 -6.78 12.19
C GLY A 139 13.10 -7.38 12.82
N GLN A 140 13.26 -8.03 13.97
CA GLN A 140 12.13 -8.59 14.74
C GLN A 140 11.47 -7.56 15.67
N SER A 141 12.11 -6.40 15.88
CA SER A 141 11.66 -5.32 16.75
C SER A 141 12.02 -3.96 16.14
N GLY A 142 11.64 -2.87 16.80
CA GLY A 142 11.90 -1.49 16.36
C GLY A 142 10.70 -0.84 15.67
N ASN A 143 10.95 0.29 15.03
CA ASN A 143 9.92 1.11 14.39
C ASN A 143 9.44 0.49 13.08
N GLN A 144 8.50 -0.46 13.20
CA GLN A 144 7.90 -1.12 12.06
C GLN A 144 6.38 -1.25 12.20
N ILE A 145 5.73 -1.33 11.04
CA ILE A 145 4.27 -1.50 10.90
C ILE A 145 4.04 -2.58 9.82
N ARG A 146 3.10 -3.49 10.08
CA ARG A 146 2.69 -4.58 9.19
C ARG A 146 1.18 -4.55 9.06
N LEU A 147 0.71 -4.03 7.92
CA LEU A 147 -0.70 -3.88 7.58
C LEU A 147 -1.26 -5.20 7.03
N THR A 148 -2.58 -5.34 7.03
CA THR A 148 -3.27 -6.50 6.43
C THR A 148 -3.71 -6.15 5.01
N GLY A 149 -3.39 -7.03 4.06
CA GLY A 149 -3.85 -6.99 2.68
C GLY A 149 -4.98 -7.98 2.40
N ASN A 150 -5.55 -7.87 1.20
CA ASN A 150 -6.71 -8.69 0.84
C ASN A 150 -6.33 -10.16 0.58
N HIS A 151 -5.07 -10.49 0.33
CA HIS A 151 -4.61 -11.87 0.17
C HIS A 151 -4.39 -12.57 1.51
N ASP A 152 -4.16 -11.82 2.58
CA ASP A 152 -3.62 -12.34 3.83
C ASP A 152 -4.60 -13.20 4.61
N ALA A 153 -5.91 -12.95 4.49
CA ALA A 153 -6.94 -13.79 5.09
C ALA A 153 -6.94 -15.25 4.58
N ASN A 154 -6.13 -15.53 3.55
CA ASN A 154 -6.04 -16.81 2.86
C ASN A 154 -7.46 -17.31 2.52
N ALA A 155 -8.24 -16.47 1.85
CA ALA A 155 -9.60 -16.85 1.46
C ALA A 155 -9.58 -17.50 0.07
N MET A 156 -10.20 -18.67 -0.04
CA MET A 156 -10.40 -19.38 -1.30
C MET A 156 -11.90 -19.54 -1.60
N GLU A 157 -12.27 -19.34 -2.86
CA GLU A 157 -13.59 -19.72 -3.35
C GLU A 157 -13.59 -21.24 -3.59
N LEU A 158 -14.55 -21.95 -3.01
CA LEU A 158 -14.83 -23.36 -3.25
C LEU A 158 -15.81 -23.51 -4.42
N ASP A 159 -15.97 -24.73 -4.93
CA ASP A 159 -17.02 -25.03 -5.89
C ASP A 159 -18.40 -24.62 -5.34
N LYS A 160 -19.21 -23.95 -6.18
CA LYS A 160 -20.56 -23.39 -5.89
C LYS A 160 -20.59 -22.05 -5.14
N GLY A 161 -19.51 -21.28 -5.13
CA GLY A 161 -19.52 -19.91 -4.57
C GLY A 161 -19.57 -19.89 -3.05
N GLU A 162 -19.14 -20.96 -2.39
CA GLU A 162 -18.86 -20.97 -0.96
C GLU A 162 -17.45 -20.46 -0.72
N LEU A 163 -17.26 -19.62 0.30
CA LEU A 163 -15.97 -19.08 0.66
C LEU A 163 -15.38 -19.80 1.87
N LYS A 164 -14.17 -20.34 1.70
CA LYS A 164 -13.37 -20.85 2.80
C LYS A 164 -12.27 -19.86 3.10
N GLN A 165 -12.47 -19.10 4.18
CA GLN A 165 -11.44 -18.27 4.78
C GLN A 165 -10.69 -19.09 5.82
N PHE A 166 -9.37 -19.14 5.73
CA PHE A 166 -8.57 -19.91 6.68
C PHE A 166 -8.17 -19.09 7.91
N PHE A 167 -7.96 -17.77 7.80
CA PHE A 167 -7.54 -16.95 8.94
C PHE A 167 -8.61 -16.01 9.43
N ALA A 168 -8.89 -16.08 10.74
CA ALA A 168 -9.60 -15.03 11.46
C ALA A 168 -8.65 -13.85 11.73
N MET A 169 -9.20 -12.70 12.16
CA MET A 169 -8.38 -11.53 12.48
C MET A 169 -7.36 -11.82 13.59
N HIS A 170 -7.73 -12.62 14.59
CA HIS A 170 -6.83 -13.10 15.64
C HIS A 170 -5.60 -13.83 15.07
N ASP A 171 -5.79 -14.72 14.10
CA ASP A 171 -4.69 -15.45 13.45
C ASP A 171 -3.74 -14.48 12.73
N LEU A 172 -4.30 -13.53 11.96
CA LEU A 172 -3.51 -12.52 11.23
C LEU A 172 -2.72 -11.64 12.19
N TYR A 173 -3.32 -11.25 13.32
CA TYR A 173 -2.61 -10.54 14.37
C TYR A 173 -1.43 -11.37 14.90
N GLY A 174 -1.63 -12.64 15.25
CA GLY A 174 -0.56 -13.53 15.73
C GLY A 174 0.56 -13.79 14.70
N LEU A 175 0.25 -13.77 13.40
CA LEU A 175 1.20 -14.03 12.32
C LEU A 175 2.00 -12.78 11.93
N VAL A 176 1.33 -11.64 11.76
CA VAL A 176 1.96 -10.40 11.25
C VAL A 176 1.67 -9.16 12.11
N GLY A 177 0.48 -9.04 12.71
CA GLY A 177 0.11 -7.86 13.50
C GLY A 177 0.91 -7.70 14.80
N LYS A 178 1.40 -8.80 15.40
CA LYS A 178 2.20 -8.80 16.64
C LYS A 178 3.49 -7.98 16.56
N TYR A 179 3.98 -7.69 15.35
CA TYR A 179 5.17 -6.87 15.14
C TYR A 179 4.86 -5.37 15.26
N ASN A 180 3.58 -4.98 15.36
CA ASN A 180 3.11 -3.60 15.50
C ASN A 180 3.14 -3.13 16.97
N GLY A 181 4.15 -3.53 17.75
CA GLY A 181 4.16 -3.39 19.20
C GLY A 181 4.10 -1.96 19.74
N ASN A 182 4.44 -0.95 18.94
CA ASN A 182 4.37 0.47 19.30
C ASN A 182 3.05 1.14 18.88
N MET A 183 2.14 0.40 18.24
CA MET A 183 0.87 0.92 17.77
C MET A 183 -0.15 0.98 18.90
N ILE A 184 -0.78 2.13 19.07
CA ILE A 184 -1.96 2.28 19.92
C ILE A 184 -3.15 1.71 19.14
N THR A 185 -3.59 0.53 19.58
CA THR A 185 -4.71 -0.20 18.96
C THR A 185 -6.05 0.27 19.52
N ASP A 186 -7.14 -0.09 18.83
CA ASP A 186 -8.47 0.03 19.42
C ASP A 186 -8.62 -0.91 20.62
N SER A 187 -8.87 -0.36 21.81
CA SER A 187 -9.11 -1.14 23.03
C SER A 187 -10.27 -2.13 22.95
N LEU A 188 -11.27 -1.88 22.08
CA LEU A 188 -12.40 -2.80 21.90
C LEU A 188 -12.15 -3.84 20.79
N ASN A 189 -11.08 -3.69 20.01
CA ASN A 189 -10.67 -4.64 18.98
C ASN A 189 -9.13 -4.64 18.81
N PRO A 190 -8.38 -5.06 19.84
CA PRO A 190 -6.92 -4.94 19.86
C PRO A 190 -6.23 -5.77 18.78
N GLU A 191 -6.91 -6.79 18.26
CA GLU A 191 -6.40 -7.71 17.23
C GLU A 191 -6.92 -7.37 15.83
N GLY A 192 -7.66 -6.25 15.68
CA GLY A 192 -8.16 -5.77 14.40
C GLY A 192 -7.07 -5.36 13.40
N ASN A 193 -5.81 -5.31 13.84
CA ASN A 193 -4.62 -4.91 13.08
C ASN A 193 -4.75 -3.52 12.41
N TYR A 194 -5.47 -2.62 13.07
CA TYR A 194 -5.52 -1.18 12.78
C TYR A 194 -5.24 -0.41 14.07
N GLY A 195 -4.81 0.83 13.94
CA GLY A 195 -4.34 1.62 15.08
C GLY A 195 -3.63 2.89 14.64
N TYR A 196 -3.01 3.58 15.58
CA TYR A 196 -2.16 4.73 15.26
C TYR A 196 -0.86 4.72 16.04
N ILE A 197 0.12 5.48 15.54
CA ILE A 197 1.38 5.76 16.22
C ILE A 197 1.55 7.26 16.25
N ASP A 198 1.77 7.82 17.45
CA ASP A 198 2.16 9.21 17.61
C ASP A 198 3.68 9.32 17.71
N ILE A 199 4.23 10.30 16.99
CA ILE A 199 5.66 10.61 16.94
C ILE A 199 5.81 12.09 17.34
N PRO A 200 5.80 12.41 18.65
CA PRO A 200 5.73 13.78 19.15
C PRO A 200 6.86 14.68 18.63
N GLU A 201 8.07 14.16 18.55
CA GLU A 201 9.26 14.87 18.08
C GLU A 201 9.18 15.25 16.59
N LYS A 202 8.32 14.58 15.82
CA LYS A 202 8.02 14.91 14.41
C LYS A 202 6.65 15.57 14.24
N ARG A 203 5.81 15.60 15.29
CA ARG A 203 4.39 16.00 15.24
C ARG A 203 3.64 15.27 14.13
N ILE A 204 3.81 13.95 14.06
CA ILE A 204 3.14 13.07 13.10
C ILE A 204 2.35 12.00 13.85
N ARG A 205 1.09 11.80 13.46
CA ARG A 205 0.31 10.60 13.75
C ARG A 205 0.21 9.74 12.50
N ILE A 206 0.77 8.53 12.52
CA ILE A 206 0.54 7.54 11.46
C ILE A 206 -0.76 6.82 11.79
N VAL A 207 -1.76 6.89 10.91
CA VAL A 207 -3.04 6.17 11.06
C VAL A 207 -3.02 4.95 10.15
N CYS A 208 -2.99 3.78 10.76
CA CYS A 208 -2.93 2.49 10.08
C CYS A 208 -4.34 1.93 9.96
N LEU A 209 -4.87 1.84 8.74
CA LEU A 209 -6.19 1.25 8.50
C LEU A 209 -6.05 -0.20 8.03
N ASN A 210 -6.93 -1.06 8.54
CA ASN A 210 -7.13 -2.40 8.02
C ASN A 210 -8.30 -2.36 7.02
N THR A 211 -7.97 -2.27 5.74
CA THR A 211 -8.97 -2.28 4.65
C THR A 211 -9.48 -3.68 4.30
N SER A 212 -9.03 -4.69 5.04
CA SER A 212 -9.51 -6.07 4.98
C SER A 212 -10.02 -6.52 6.35
N ASP A 213 -10.71 -5.62 7.05
CA ASP A 213 -11.29 -5.84 8.37
C ASP A 213 -12.69 -6.45 8.28
N PHE A 214 -12.77 -7.73 8.63
CA PHE A 214 -13.99 -8.54 8.59
C PHE A 214 -14.53 -8.88 10.00
N THR A 215 -14.20 -8.12 11.06
CA THR A 215 -14.60 -8.47 12.45
C THR A 215 -16.10 -8.36 12.73
N ASP A 216 -16.81 -7.44 12.08
CA ASP A 216 -18.19 -7.07 12.47
C ASP A 216 -19.27 -7.58 11.51
N GLU A 217 -18.87 -8.18 10.39
CA GLU A 217 -19.79 -8.42 9.28
C GLU A 217 -19.60 -9.82 8.72
N GLY A 218 -20.58 -10.66 9.04
CA GLY A 218 -20.58 -12.09 8.78
C GLY A 218 -20.18 -12.45 7.35
N LYS A 219 -19.37 -13.51 7.27
CA LYS A 219 -18.84 -14.23 6.10
C LYS A 219 -18.33 -13.33 4.95
N PRO A 220 -17.12 -13.58 4.46
CA PRO A 220 -16.67 -12.96 3.21
C PRO A 220 -17.74 -13.19 2.12
N THR A 221 -18.19 -12.13 1.46
CA THR A 221 -19.25 -12.24 0.44
C THR A 221 -18.62 -12.46 -0.94
N VAL A 222 -19.12 -13.46 -1.66
CA VAL A 222 -18.83 -13.59 -3.10
C VAL A 222 -19.59 -12.48 -3.82
N ALA A 223 -18.94 -11.78 -4.76
CA ALA A 223 -19.62 -10.75 -5.55
C ALA A 223 -20.86 -11.35 -6.25
N PRO A 224 -22.07 -10.82 -6.04
CA PRO A 224 -23.31 -11.51 -6.42
C PRO A 224 -23.60 -11.61 -7.93
N ASP A 225 -22.76 -11.03 -8.80
CA ASP A 225 -23.17 -10.73 -10.18
C ASP A 225 -22.23 -11.37 -11.24
N LYS A 226 -22.50 -12.65 -11.53
CA LYS A 226 -22.47 -13.42 -12.80
C LYS A 226 -21.40 -13.19 -13.91
N LYS A 227 -20.87 -14.35 -14.33
CA LYS A 227 -20.58 -14.87 -15.70
C LYS A 227 -19.20 -14.69 -16.36
N ASP A 228 -18.35 -13.76 -15.95
CA ASP A 228 -17.01 -13.61 -16.58
C ASP A 228 -15.84 -13.71 -15.59
N TYR A 229 -16.02 -14.48 -14.51
CA TYR A 229 -14.99 -14.66 -13.50
C TYR A 229 -14.43 -16.08 -13.48
N ASN A 230 -13.13 -16.15 -13.74
CA ASN A 230 -12.31 -17.34 -13.58
C ASN A 230 -12.19 -17.67 -12.08
N LYS A 231 -13.19 -18.34 -11.48
CA LYS A 231 -13.24 -19.10 -10.20
C LYS A 231 -12.46 -18.62 -8.94
N ASN A 232 -11.84 -17.44 -8.91
CA ASN A 232 -10.78 -17.09 -7.93
C ASN A 232 -10.87 -15.67 -7.32
N THR A 233 -11.98 -14.94 -7.45
CA THR A 233 -12.04 -13.54 -6.96
C THR A 233 -13.10 -13.36 -5.88
N THR A 234 -12.67 -13.56 -4.65
CA THR A 234 -13.47 -13.32 -3.46
C THR A 234 -12.71 -12.41 -2.53
N THR A 235 -13.07 -11.13 -2.54
CA THR A 235 -12.32 -10.12 -1.84
C THR A 235 -13.15 -9.49 -0.74
N THR A 236 -12.70 -9.69 0.50
CA THR A 236 -13.18 -8.92 1.65
C THR A 236 -12.50 -7.56 1.65
N HIS A 237 -12.96 -6.66 0.77
CA HIS A 237 -12.68 -5.23 0.94
C HIS A 237 -13.59 -4.77 2.05
N ASN A 238 -13.06 -4.54 3.24
CA ASN A 238 -13.91 -4.08 4.32
C ASN A 238 -13.14 -3.23 5.34
N MET A 239 -13.78 -2.14 5.76
CA MET A 239 -13.46 -1.47 7.01
C MET A 239 -14.69 -1.75 7.86
N SER A 240 -14.56 -2.37 9.03
CA SER A 240 -15.71 -2.66 9.89
C SER A 240 -16.38 -1.39 10.39
N LYS A 241 -17.63 -1.51 10.89
CA LYS A 241 -18.29 -0.41 11.58
C LYS A 241 -17.48 0.03 12.79
N ARG A 242 -16.92 -0.91 13.55
CA ARG A 242 -16.08 -0.62 14.71
C ARG A 242 -14.85 0.22 14.33
N GLN A 243 -14.16 -0.15 13.25
CA GLN A 243 -13.02 0.62 12.76
C GLN A 243 -13.44 2.02 12.28
N ALA A 244 -14.62 2.15 11.66
CA ALA A 244 -15.17 3.45 11.29
C ALA A 244 -15.43 4.36 12.50
N GLU A 245 -16.07 3.81 13.55
CA GLU A 245 -16.30 4.48 14.84
C GLU A 245 -14.97 4.90 15.50
N TRP A 246 -13.99 3.99 15.50
CA TRP A 246 -12.66 4.26 16.02
C TRP A 246 -11.95 5.36 15.23
N LEU A 247 -12.06 5.36 13.90
CA LEU A 247 -11.43 6.37 13.05
C LEU A 247 -11.99 7.77 13.32
N ILE A 248 -13.32 7.89 13.49
CA ILE A 248 -13.97 9.16 13.84
C ILE A 248 -13.36 9.77 15.11
N GLU A 249 -13.14 8.96 16.14
CA GLU A 249 -12.56 9.46 17.39
C GLU A 249 -11.05 9.68 17.28
N THR A 250 -10.34 8.82 16.56
CA THR A 250 -8.88 8.90 16.39
C THR A 250 -8.44 10.15 15.64
N LEU A 251 -9.21 10.57 14.63
CA LEU A 251 -8.91 11.79 13.87
C LEU A 251 -9.03 13.06 14.71
N LYS A 252 -9.75 13.05 15.84
CA LYS A 252 -9.92 14.25 16.69
C LYS A 252 -8.68 14.62 17.49
N LEU A 253 -7.62 13.78 17.51
CA LEU A 253 -6.38 14.01 18.26
C LEU A 253 -6.63 14.37 19.74
N LYS A 254 -7.62 13.75 20.37
CA LYS A 254 -7.93 14.02 21.79
C LYS A 254 -6.71 13.76 22.67
N GLY A 255 -6.40 14.72 23.54
CA GLY A 255 -5.27 14.64 24.46
C GLY A 255 -3.91 15.03 23.88
N ILE A 256 -3.86 15.43 22.60
CA ILE A 256 -2.67 16.01 21.98
C ILE A 256 -2.70 17.53 22.16
N GLU A 257 -1.59 18.10 22.62
CA GLU A 257 -1.36 19.55 22.67
C GLU A 257 -1.09 20.11 21.26
N ASP A 258 -1.64 21.28 20.95
CA ASP A 258 -1.54 21.97 19.65
C ASP A 258 -1.81 21.08 18.43
N PRO A 259 -2.99 20.41 18.35
CA PRO A 259 -3.28 19.44 17.30
C PRO A 259 -3.11 20.00 15.87
N GLU A 260 -3.29 21.30 15.64
CA GLU A 260 -3.06 21.96 14.37
C GLU A 260 -1.60 21.97 13.91
N ALA A 261 -0.65 21.82 14.84
CA ALA A 261 0.76 21.71 14.52
C ALA A 261 1.18 20.27 14.16
N TRP A 262 0.24 19.33 14.26
CA TRP A 262 0.44 17.92 13.90
C TRP A 262 0.04 17.63 12.46
N ASN A 263 0.53 16.49 11.99
CA ASN A 263 0.23 15.92 10.69
C ASN A 263 -0.34 14.50 10.87
N ILE A 264 -1.32 14.13 10.07
CA ILE A 264 -1.89 12.78 10.00
C ILE A 264 -1.41 12.12 8.72
N LEU A 265 -0.70 11.01 8.84
CA LEU A 265 -0.29 10.17 7.71
C LEU A 265 -1.17 8.90 7.65
N PRO A 266 -2.21 8.86 6.81
CA PRO A 266 -3.00 7.65 6.64
C PRO A 266 -2.27 6.64 5.76
N VAL A 267 -2.26 5.37 6.17
CA VAL A 267 -1.69 4.24 5.43
C VAL A 267 -2.62 3.03 5.47
N SER A 268 -2.72 2.30 4.35
CA SER A 268 -3.45 1.02 4.28
C SER A 268 -3.05 0.20 3.06
N HIS A 269 -3.49 -1.05 2.98
CA HIS A 269 -3.22 -1.88 1.80
C HIS A 269 -3.99 -1.38 0.56
N LEU A 270 -5.32 -1.33 0.66
CA LEU A 270 -6.20 -1.00 -0.46
C LEU A 270 -6.36 0.50 -0.64
N VAL A 271 -6.33 0.95 -1.90
CA VAL A 271 -6.52 2.36 -2.26
C VAL A 271 -7.84 2.92 -1.74
N LEU A 272 -7.78 4.05 -1.03
CA LEU A 272 -8.95 4.81 -0.59
C LEU A 272 -9.50 5.65 -1.77
N SER A 273 -10.27 5.06 -2.67
CA SER A 273 -10.89 5.80 -3.79
C SER A 273 -12.21 5.18 -4.24
N GLN A 274 -13.19 6.01 -4.60
CA GLN A 274 -14.36 5.55 -5.36
C GLN A 274 -14.08 5.67 -6.87
N THR A 275 -14.15 4.55 -7.59
CA THR A 275 -14.25 4.56 -9.07
C THR A 275 -15.67 4.21 -9.49
N LYS A 276 -16.27 5.02 -10.38
CA LYS A 276 -17.49 4.63 -11.10
C LYS A 276 -17.21 3.32 -11.87
N GLY A 277 -17.98 2.27 -11.59
CA GLY A 277 -17.97 1.02 -12.35
C GLY A 277 -17.02 -0.11 -11.88
N GLY A 278 -16.35 0.01 -10.73
CA GLY A 278 -15.51 -1.07 -10.17
C GLY A 278 -16.26 -2.00 -9.21
N LEU A 279 -15.72 -3.21 -8.99
CA LEU A 279 -16.21 -4.23 -8.03
C LEU A 279 -16.07 -3.86 -6.54
N TRP A 280 -15.46 -2.71 -6.25
CA TRP A 280 -14.89 -2.35 -4.94
C TRP A 280 -15.73 -1.31 -4.16
N LYS A 281 -17.04 -1.25 -4.42
CA LYS A 281 -17.86 -0.02 -4.22
C LYS A 281 -17.96 0.59 -2.81
N ASN A 282 -17.69 -0.12 -1.71
CA ASN A 282 -18.34 0.27 -0.43
C ASN A 282 -17.46 0.50 0.81
N THR A 283 -16.17 0.17 0.82
CA THR A 283 -15.41 0.10 2.08
C THR A 283 -14.18 0.99 2.11
N GLU A 284 -13.49 1.13 0.98
CA GLU A 284 -12.44 2.12 0.75
C GLU A 284 -12.98 3.56 0.74
N ALA A 285 -14.25 3.73 0.37
CA ALA A 285 -14.93 5.02 0.34
C ALA A 285 -15.17 5.63 1.72
N ASN A 286 -15.34 4.81 2.75
CA ASN A 286 -15.76 5.29 4.08
C ASN A 286 -14.61 6.00 4.79
N ALA A 287 -13.40 5.45 4.75
CA ALA A 287 -12.23 6.12 5.30
C ALA A 287 -11.90 7.40 4.51
N ALA A 288 -11.96 7.36 3.17
CA ALA A 288 -11.80 8.54 2.32
C ALA A 288 -12.81 9.64 2.67
N PHE A 289 -14.07 9.26 2.90
CA PHE A 289 -15.13 10.17 3.34
C PHE A 289 -14.86 10.75 4.74
N LEU A 290 -14.47 9.93 5.71
CA LEU A 290 -14.20 10.43 7.06
C LEU A 290 -13.01 11.39 7.09
N LEU A 291 -11.94 11.12 6.34
CA LEU A 291 -10.80 12.02 6.17
C LEU A 291 -11.21 13.34 5.48
N SER A 292 -12.07 13.23 4.46
CA SER A 292 -12.68 14.39 3.77
C SER A 292 -13.45 15.30 4.73
N GLU A 293 -14.39 14.73 5.49
CA GLU A 293 -15.23 15.52 6.39
C GLU A 293 -14.43 16.08 7.58
N TYR A 294 -13.37 15.38 8.00
CA TYR A 294 -12.40 15.88 8.96
C TYR A 294 -11.70 17.15 8.46
N VAL A 295 -11.16 17.14 7.23
CA VAL A 295 -10.49 18.32 6.64
C VAL A 295 -11.46 19.50 6.51
N LYS A 296 -12.73 19.22 6.18
CA LYS A 296 -13.79 20.25 6.07
C LYS A 296 -14.28 20.75 7.42
N LYS A 297 -13.92 20.10 8.54
CA LYS A 297 -14.47 20.37 9.89
C LYS A 297 -16.00 20.28 9.89
N HIS A 298 -16.53 19.27 9.20
CA HIS A 298 -17.96 19.05 9.10
C HIS A 298 -18.49 18.12 10.19
N LYS A 299 -19.80 18.14 10.38
CA LYS A 299 -20.53 17.17 11.20
C LYS A 299 -21.72 16.65 10.42
N GLY A 300 -22.14 15.43 10.72
CA GLY A 300 -23.28 14.82 10.08
C GLY A 300 -23.38 13.34 10.38
N THR A 301 -24.05 12.64 9.49
CA THR A 301 -24.23 11.18 9.55
C THR A 301 -23.92 10.64 8.17
N PHE A 302 -23.19 9.53 8.08
CA PHE A 302 -23.07 8.80 6.83
C PHE A 302 -23.62 7.40 6.98
N ASN A 303 -24.17 6.88 5.88
CA ASN A 303 -24.77 5.56 5.86
C ASN A 303 -23.68 4.51 5.63
N PHE A 304 -23.40 3.72 6.67
CA PHE A 304 -22.54 2.57 6.62
C PHE A 304 -23.41 1.31 6.48
N LYS A 305 -23.52 0.78 5.25
CA LYS A 305 -24.24 -0.47 4.95
C LYS A 305 -25.67 -0.53 5.53
N GLY A 306 -26.44 0.55 5.36
CA GLY A 306 -27.81 0.66 5.83
C GLY A 306 -27.95 1.14 7.29
N ARG A 307 -26.83 1.38 7.99
CA ARG A 307 -26.83 1.92 9.36
C ARG A 307 -26.26 3.32 9.37
N GLU A 308 -26.86 4.18 10.17
CA GLU A 308 -26.39 5.54 10.37
C GLU A 308 -25.22 5.57 11.34
N LEU A 309 -24.12 6.21 10.94
CA LEU A 309 -22.97 6.47 11.80
C LEU A 309 -22.73 7.99 11.89
N PRO A 310 -23.01 8.62 13.05
CA PRO A 310 -22.77 10.05 13.23
C PRO A 310 -21.27 10.36 13.39
N TYR A 311 -20.86 11.52 12.89
CA TYR A 311 -19.52 12.10 13.07
C TYR A 311 -19.64 13.60 13.36
N ASP A 312 -18.68 14.14 14.12
CA ASP A 312 -18.61 15.57 14.41
C ASP A 312 -17.16 16.05 14.50
N TYR A 313 -16.76 16.86 13.52
CA TYR A 313 -15.48 17.55 13.47
C TYR A 313 -15.66 19.07 13.51
N SER A 314 -16.85 19.59 13.82
CA SER A 314 -17.14 21.03 13.73
C SER A 314 -16.43 21.87 14.79
N GLY A 315 -16.02 21.26 15.91
CA GLY A 315 -15.36 21.93 17.03
C GLY A 315 -13.86 21.66 17.17
N ILE A 316 -13.20 21.04 16.18
CA ILE A 316 -11.77 20.69 16.28
C ILE A 316 -10.87 21.75 15.63
N THR A 317 -9.62 21.82 16.10
CA THR A 317 -8.52 22.44 15.35
C THR A 317 -7.73 21.33 14.66
N PRO A 318 -7.88 21.14 13.33
CA PRO A 318 -7.42 19.93 12.68
C PRO A 318 -5.90 19.95 12.44
N ALA A 319 -5.23 18.85 12.77
CA ALA A 319 -3.97 18.45 12.17
C ALA A 319 -4.09 18.38 10.64
N ARG A 320 -2.99 18.67 9.95
CA ARG A 320 -2.91 18.55 8.48
C ARG A 320 -2.93 17.09 8.06
N VAL A 321 -3.78 16.73 7.10
CA VAL A 321 -3.76 15.37 6.52
C VAL A 321 -2.75 15.32 5.37
N LEU A 322 -1.74 14.46 5.49
CA LEU A 322 -0.73 14.22 4.48
C LEU A 322 -1.26 13.30 3.36
N PRO A 323 -0.61 13.25 2.20
CA PRO A 323 -0.92 12.27 1.17
C PRO A 323 -0.99 10.85 1.72
N TYR A 324 -2.00 10.12 1.27
CA TYR A 324 -2.29 8.76 1.68
C TYR A 324 -1.39 7.76 0.93
N ILE A 325 -0.71 6.87 1.65
CA ILE A 325 0.23 5.90 1.05
C ILE A 325 -0.38 4.49 1.08
N HIS A 326 -0.24 3.74 -0.01
CA HIS A 326 -0.90 2.43 -0.13
C HIS A 326 -0.21 1.38 -1.01
N GLY A 327 -0.64 0.13 -0.88
CA GLY A 327 -0.22 -1.02 -1.67
C GLY A 327 -1.18 -1.40 -2.79
N HIS A 328 -1.37 -2.70 -2.99
CA HIS A 328 -2.41 -3.39 -3.76
C HIS A 328 -2.33 -3.28 -5.30
N ASN A 329 -2.07 -2.09 -5.84
CA ASN A 329 -2.20 -1.86 -7.29
C ASN A 329 -1.07 -2.47 -8.13
N HIS A 330 0.04 -2.86 -7.47
CA HIS A 330 1.26 -3.36 -8.12
C HIS A 330 1.79 -2.36 -9.14
N ASP A 331 1.76 -1.07 -8.82
CA ASP A 331 2.10 0.01 -9.76
C ASP A 331 2.53 1.27 -8.96
N PHE A 332 2.77 2.38 -9.64
CA PHE A 332 3.26 3.64 -9.10
C PHE A 332 2.22 4.78 -9.15
N PRO A 333 0.92 4.55 -8.91
CA PRO A 333 -0.08 5.60 -9.12
C PRO A 333 0.13 6.75 -8.14
N VAL A 334 0.02 7.98 -8.66
CA VAL A 334 -0.21 9.19 -7.87
C VAL A 334 -1.49 9.82 -8.41
N LYS A 335 -2.52 9.94 -7.57
CA LYS A 335 -3.87 10.38 -8.00
C LYS A 335 -4.51 11.26 -6.94
N ASN A 336 -5.45 12.12 -7.34
CA ASN A 336 -6.35 12.73 -6.37
C ASN A 336 -7.31 11.66 -5.81
N MET A 337 -7.53 11.72 -4.50
CA MET A 337 -8.54 10.92 -3.82
C MET A 337 -9.93 11.40 -4.27
N ASN A 338 -10.71 10.51 -4.89
CA ASN A 338 -12.05 10.83 -5.38
C ASN A 338 -13.13 10.24 -4.45
N VAL A 339 -14.01 11.11 -3.95
CA VAL A 339 -15.19 10.76 -3.15
C VAL A 339 -16.42 11.32 -3.89
N SER A 340 -17.09 10.52 -4.72
CA SER A 340 -18.10 11.05 -5.66
C SER A 340 -19.56 10.68 -5.37
N ASN A 341 -19.88 9.84 -4.37
CA ASN A 341 -21.24 9.32 -4.20
C ASN A 341 -21.89 9.49 -2.80
N ILE A 342 -21.37 10.34 -1.90
CA ILE A 342 -22.01 10.57 -0.58
C ILE A 342 -22.70 11.95 -0.49
N SER A 343 -22.45 12.86 -1.43
CA SER A 343 -23.22 14.07 -1.68
C SER A 343 -23.31 14.33 -3.18
N LYS A 344 -24.39 14.98 -3.66
CA LYS A 344 -24.52 15.40 -5.08
C LYS A 344 -23.43 16.38 -5.52
N ASP A 345 -22.74 16.98 -4.55
CA ASP A 345 -21.54 17.76 -4.76
C ASP A 345 -20.32 16.82 -4.75
N VAL A 346 -19.68 16.65 -5.91
CA VAL A 346 -18.37 16.01 -6.00
C VAL A 346 -17.38 16.96 -5.34
N VAL A 347 -17.12 16.76 -4.04
CA VAL A 347 -15.97 17.40 -3.42
C VAL A 347 -14.76 16.58 -3.82
N ARG A 348 -14.09 17.01 -4.90
CA ARG A 348 -12.75 16.51 -5.23
C ARG A 348 -11.86 16.88 -4.06
N ASN A 349 -11.49 15.90 -3.24
CA ASN A 349 -10.64 16.18 -2.11
C ASN A 349 -9.28 16.65 -2.61
N GLU A 350 -8.71 17.57 -1.86
CA GLU A 350 -7.32 18.01 -2.02
C GLU A 350 -6.33 16.89 -1.72
N MET A 351 -6.80 15.77 -1.17
CA MET A 351 -5.94 14.66 -0.77
C MET A 351 -5.38 13.90 -1.97
N VAL A 352 -4.08 13.67 -1.95
CA VAL A 352 -3.34 12.88 -2.94
C VAL A 352 -3.14 11.46 -2.40
N THR A 353 -3.26 10.46 -3.27
CA THR A 353 -2.92 9.06 -2.98
C THR A 353 -1.61 8.70 -3.67
N VAL A 354 -0.78 7.91 -3.01
CA VAL A 354 0.55 7.48 -3.47
C VAL A 354 0.65 5.96 -3.33
N GLY A 355 0.60 5.26 -4.47
CA GLY A 355 0.72 3.80 -4.50
C GLY A 355 2.16 3.32 -4.55
N LEU A 356 2.41 2.17 -3.93
CA LEU A 356 3.72 1.50 -3.91
C LEU A 356 3.76 0.32 -4.88
N PRO A 357 4.93 0.02 -5.47
CA PRO A 357 5.08 -1.16 -6.31
C PRO A 357 4.99 -2.43 -5.47
N ASN A 358 4.70 -3.54 -6.15
CA ASN A 358 4.82 -4.85 -5.55
C ASN A 358 6.29 -5.29 -5.44
N ALA A 359 6.65 -5.98 -4.37
CA ALA A 359 7.99 -6.55 -4.20
C ALA A 359 8.17 -7.82 -5.05
N CYS A 360 7.10 -8.59 -5.25
CA CYS A 360 7.15 -9.85 -5.97
C CYS A 360 7.44 -9.67 -7.48
N PRO A 361 8.09 -10.64 -8.15
CA PRO A 361 8.31 -10.63 -9.59
C PRO A 361 7.06 -10.96 -10.42
N LEU A 362 5.93 -11.31 -9.78
CA LEU A 362 4.69 -11.59 -10.48
C LEU A 362 4.13 -10.29 -11.10
N ARG A 363 3.72 -10.38 -12.36
CA ARG A 363 3.10 -9.26 -13.08
C ARG A 363 1.67 -9.06 -12.61
N ASN A 364 1.22 -7.81 -12.64
CA ASN A 364 -0.20 -7.53 -12.70
C ASN A 364 -0.69 -7.89 -14.12
N ALA A 365 -1.85 -8.54 -14.22
CA ALA A 365 -2.48 -8.90 -15.49
C ALA A 365 -2.74 -7.70 -16.43
N LYS A 366 -2.69 -6.47 -15.90
CA LYS A 366 -2.97 -5.22 -16.64
C LYS A 366 -1.75 -4.56 -17.30
N GLY A 367 -0.55 -5.14 -17.21
CA GLY A 367 0.63 -4.64 -17.94
C GLY A 367 1.23 -3.32 -17.43
N ASN A 368 0.69 -2.73 -16.36
CA ASN A 368 1.18 -1.50 -15.76
C ASN A 368 2.32 -1.71 -14.74
N THR A 369 2.68 -2.96 -14.44
CA THR A 369 3.88 -3.27 -13.63
C THR A 369 5.16 -3.12 -14.47
N TYR A 370 6.19 -2.49 -13.89
CA TYR A 370 7.54 -2.50 -14.48
C TYR A 370 8.09 -3.92 -14.51
N ASN A 371 8.75 -4.27 -15.61
CA ASN A 371 9.35 -5.59 -15.78
C ASN A 371 10.47 -5.79 -14.76
N LYS A 372 10.34 -6.84 -13.96
CA LYS A 372 11.40 -7.28 -13.06
C LYS A 372 12.32 -8.28 -13.76
N THR A 373 13.62 -8.17 -13.52
CA THR A 373 14.64 -9.01 -14.15
C THR A 373 15.47 -9.69 -13.07
N GLU A 374 15.45 -11.01 -13.05
CA GLU A 374 16.17 -11.80 -12.05
C GLU A 374 17.68 -11.59 -12.17
N GLY A 375 18.37 -11.53 -11.02
CA GLY A 375 19.83 -11.41 -10.96
C GLY A 375 20.36 -10.01 -11.30
N THR A 376 19.49 -9.00 -11.34
CA THR A 376 19.86 -7.59 -11.52
C THR A 376 19.24 -6.74 -10.42
N GLU A 377 19.59 -5.46 -10.39
CA GLU A 377 18.97 -4.48 -9.48
C GLU A 377 17.45 -4.40 -9.63
N LYS A 378 16.90 -4.83 -10.77
CA LYS A 378 15.48 -4.81 -11.11
C LYS A 378 14.75 -6.11 -10.77
N SER A 379 15.31 -7.01 -9.99
CA SER A 379 14.66 -8.29 -9.63
C SER A 379 13.40 -8.12 -8.76
N THR A 380 13.33 -7.00 -8.04
CA THR A 380 12.27 -6.62 -7.11
C THR A 380 12.01 -5.11 -7.20
N ALA A 381 11.04 -4.62 -6.43
CA ALA A 381 10.80 -3.20 -6.27
C ALA A 381 10.24 -2.87 -4.88
N PHE A 382 10.67 -1.77 -4.30
CA PHE A 382 10.05 -1.14 -3.13
C PHE A 382 10.35 0.35 -3.13
N SER A 383 9.87 1.12 -2.14
CA SER A 383 10.08 2.56 -2.10
C SER A 383 10.70 3.04 -0.80
N VAL A 384 11.58 4.03 -0.91
CA VAL A 384 12.01 4.88 0.21
C VAL A 384 11.34 6.24 0.07
N ILE A 385 10.57 6.62 1.06
CA ILE A 385 9.66 7.75 1.06
C ILE A 385 10.20 8.78 2.03
N VAL A 386 10.58 9.96 1.56
CA VAL A 386 11.05 11.08 2.38
C VAL A 386 10.02 12.20 2.31
N ILE A 387 9.31 12.42 3.41
CA ILE A 387 8.32 13.48 3.58
C ILE A 387 9.02 14.69 4.18
N ASP A 388 9.12 15.79 3.45
CA ASP A 388 9.57 17.09 3.96
C ASP A 388 8.34 17.92 4.34
N LEU A 389 8.07 17.99 5.64
CA LEU A 389 6.89 18.68 6.18
C LEU A 389 6.95 20.20 5.98
N LYS A 390 8.16 20.78 5.92
CA LYS A 390 8.36 22.22 5.78
C LYS A 390 8.22 22.66 4.33
N LYS A 391 8.69 21.84 3.39
CA LYS A 391 8.56 22.10 1.94
C LYS A 391 7.24 21.60 1.35
N SER A 392 6.48 20.79 2.09
CA SER A 392 5.26 20.14 1.60
C SER A 392 5.52 19.26 0.37
N VAL A 393 6.62 18.50 0.41
CA VAL A 393 7.05 17.58 -0.66
C VAL A 393 7.22 16.17 -0.12
N ILE A 394 6.76 15.17 -0.87
CA ILE A 394 7.11 13.77 -0.67
C ILE A 394 8.01 13.33 -1.82
N ASN A 395 9.22 12.88 -1.50
CA ASN A 395 10.09 12.21 -2.46
C ASN A 395 9.92 10.70 -2.28
N VAL A 396 9.58 9.98 -3.34
CA VAL A 396 9.41 8.53 -3.35
C VAL A 396 10.46 7.96 -4.29
N PHE A 397 11.55 7.47 -3.72
CA PHE A 397 12.62 6.85 -4.48
C PHE A 397 12.34 5.36 -4.64
N CYS A 398 12.29 4.89 -5.87
CA CYS A 398 12.12 3.47 -6.16
C CYS A 398 13.47 2.78 -6.05
N TYR A 399 13.53 1.71 -5.26
CA TYR A 399 14.58 0.71 -5.37
C TYR A 399 14.17 -0.31 -6.44
N GLY A 400 15.06 -0.58 -7.39
CA GLY A 400 14.90 -1.64 -8.39
C GLY A 400 14.00 -1.26 -9.57
N ALA A 401 13.02 -2.11 -9.90
CA ALA A 401 12.21 -1.94 -11.11
C ALA A 401 11.15 -0.83 -10.92
N GLY A 402 11.38 0.35 -11.50
CA GLY A 402 10.44 1.47 -11.45
C GLY A 402 11.09 2.82 -11.74
N PHE A 403 10.49 3.88 -11.20
CA PHE A 403 10.93 5.27 -11.34
C PHE A 403 10.70 6.07 -10.05
N ASP A 404 11.42 7.17 -9.92
CA ASP A 404 11.33 8.06 -8.76
C ASP A 404 10.18 9.07 -8.94
N ARG A 405 9.55 9.47 -7.83
CA ARG A 405 8.42 10.41 -7.84
C ARG A 405 8.63 11.53 -6.83
N ILE A 406 8.29 12.76 -7.21
CA ILE A 406 8.25 13.93 -6.33
C ILE A 406 6.80 14.42 -6.27
N ILE A 407 6.22 14.58 -5.08
CA ILE A 407 4.81 14.96 -4.92
C ILE A 407 4.73 16.22 -4.05
N HIS A 408 4.32 17.33 -4.66
CA HIS A 408 3.96 18.56 -3.97
C HIS A 408 2.51 18.46 -3.52
N PHE A 409 2.29 18.43 -2.20
CA PHE A 409 0.97 18.13 -1.64
C PHE A 409 0.22 19.34 -1.08
N ASP A 410 0.89 20.49 -0.98
CA ASP A 410 0.14 21.75 -0.94
C ASP A 410 -0.38 22.11 -2.32
N SER A 411 -1.63 22.53 -2.36
CA SER A 411 -2.28 22.94 -3.59
C SER A 411 -1.71 24.27 -4.09
N VAL A 412 -1.23 24.31 -5.32
CA VAL A 412 -1.06 25.55 -6.07
C VAL A 412 -2.44 26.11 -6.36
N LYS A 413 -2.74 27.28 -5.79
CA LYS A 413 -4.04 27.95 -5.96
C LYS A 413 -4.03 28.80 -7.22
N MET A 414 -5.03 28.60 -8.07
CA MET A 414 -5.25 29.36 -9.31
C MET A 414 -6.63 30.00 -9.27
N LYS A 415 -6.75 31.24 -9.77
CA LYS A 415 -8.06 31.82 -10.05
C LYS A 415 -8.48 31.49 -11.48
N ALA A 416 -9.78 31.27 -11.71
CA ALA A 416 -10.30 30.94 -13.03
C ALA A 416 -10.00 31.99 -14.11
N ASP A 417 -9.75 33.25 -13.73
CA ASP A 417 -9.41 34.38 -14.61
C ASP A 417 -7.90 34.57 -14.82
N THR A 418 -7.05 33.74 -14.21
CA THR A 418 -5.59 33.80 -14.40
C THR A 418 -5.22 33.32 -15.79
N SER A 419 -4.36 34.07 -16.50
CA SER A 419 -3.94 33.71 -17.87
C SER A 419 -3.12 32.41 -17.90
N HIS A 420 -2.18 32.28 -16.98
CA HIS A 420 -1.40 31.07 -16.72
C HIS A 420 -0.67 31.14 -15.36
N VAL A 421 -0.28 29.99 -14.82
CA VAL A 421 0.67 29.85 -13.70
C VAL A 421 1.84 28.99 -14.17
N ALA A 422 3.05 29.49 -14.01
CA ALA A 422 4.26 28.73 -14.32
C ALA A 422 4.61 27.80 -13.16
N LEU A 423 4.82 26.52 -13.46
CA LEU A 423 5.38 25.53 -12.56
C LEU A 423 6.81 25.21 -12.99
N HIS A 424 7.70 25.10 -12.01
CA HIS A 424 9.09 24.73 -12.21
C HIS A 424 9.31 23.31 -11.70
N THR A 425 9.99 22.50 -12.51
CA THR A 425 10.33 21.11 -12.17
C THR A 425 11.79 21.00 -11.75
N ALA A 426 12.06 20.11 -10.80
CA ALA A 426 13.40 19.68 -10.43
C ALA A 426 13.98 18.63 -11.39
N LEU A 427 13.14 18.03 -12.24
CA LEU A 427 13.55 17.06 -13.25
C LEU A 427 14.53 17.69 -14.25
N GLN A 428 15.45 16.87 -14.75
CA GLN A 428 16.50 17.29 -15.67
C GLN A 428 16.20 16.79 -17.09
N GLY A 429 16.63 17.55 -18.10
CA GLY A 429 16.45 17.19 -19.51
C GLY A 429 15.08 17.57 -20.06
N LYS A 430 14.65 16.88 -21.11
CA LYS A 430 13.35 17.14 -21.75
C LYS A 430 12.22 16.58 -20.87
N VAL A 431 11.23 17.42 -20.61
CA VAL A 431 10.09 17.10 -19.74
C VAL A 431 8.78 17.23 -20.50
N ILE A 432 7.90 16.26 -20.30
CA ILE A 432 6.53 16.26 -20.83
C ILE A 432 5.59 16.64 -19.70
N TRP A 433 4.75 17.66 -19.93
CA TRP A 433 3.75 18.13 -18.98
C TRP A 433 2.38 17.56 -19.33
N LYS A 434 1.65 17.06 -18.33
CA LYS A 434 0.29 16.51 -18.47
C LYS A 434 -0.56 16.92 -17.28
N SER A 435 -1.83 17.23 -17.51
CA SER A 435 -2.83 17.29 -16.44
C SER A 435 -3.60 15.99 -16.39
N GLN A 436 -3.85 15.46 -15.19
CA GLN A 436 -4.71 14.29 -14.99
C GLN A 436 -6.19 14.60 -15.28
N ASP A 437 -6.59 15.88 -15.17
CA ASP A 437 -7.88 16.38 -15.61
C ASP A 437 -7.73 17.67 -16.44
N LYS A 438 -7.81 17.50 -17.76
CA LYS A 438 -7.70 18.59 -18.75
C LYS A 438 -8.90 19.53 -18.75
N GLU A 439 -10.02 19.11 -18.14
CA GLU A 439 -11.21 19.95 -17.98
C GLU A 439 -11.06 20.92 -16.81
N VAL A 440 -10.10 20.69 -15.90
CA VAL A 440 -9.76 21.60 -14.80
C VAL A 440 -8.55 22.47 -15.15
N VAL A 441 -7.45 21.87 -15.61
CA VAL A 441 -6.21 22.57 -15.99
C VAL A 441 -5.64 21.99 -17.27
N LYS A 442 -5.24 22.85 -18.21
CA LYS A 442 -4.38 22.48 -19.34
C LYS A 442 -2.93 22.80 -18.99
N ALA A 443 -2.03 21.85 -19.28
CA ALA A 443 -0.61 21.91 -18.94
C ALA A 443 0.22 21.83 -20.22
N GLU A 444 0.99 22.88 -20.51
CA GLU A 444 1.87 22.95 -21.69
C GLU A 444 3.19 23.61 -21.29
N GLU A 445 4.30 22.88 -21.44
CA GLU A 445 5.67 23.41 -21.20
C GLU A 445 5.85 24.13 -19.86
N GLY A 446 5.27 23.59 -18.78
CA GLY A 446 5.32 24.19 -17.44
C GLY A 446 4.33 25.35 -17.22
N ASN A 447 3.58 25.77 -18.24
CA ASN A 447 2.52 26.76 -18.11
C ASN A 447 1.16 26.09 -17.91
N MET A 448 0.52 26.40 -16.78
CA MET A 448 -0.78 25.88 -16.37
C MET A 448 -1.85 26.90 -16.66
N LYS A 449 -2.81 26.54 -17.52
CA LYS A 449 -3.97 27.37 -17.84
C LYS A 449 -5.22 26.82 -17.14
N PRO A 450 -5.91 27.61 -16.29
CA PRO A 450 -7.15 27.16 -15.67
C PRO A 450 -8.25 27.03 -16.75
N VAL A 451 -9.08 26.00 -16.62
CA VAL A 451 -10.21 25.72 -17.52
C VAL A 451 -11.54 25.80 -16.77
N SER A 452 -11.63 25.11 -15.64
CA SER A 452 -12.81 25.17 -14.76
C SER A 452 -12.41 25.01 -13.31
N ALA A 453 -13.30 25.40 -12.39
CA ALA A 453 -13.06 25.22 -10.97
C ALA A 453 -12.99 23.74 -10.60
N GLY A 454 -12.08 23.40 -9.70
CA GLY A 454 -11.87 22.03 -9.28
C GLY A 454 -10.44 21.78 -8.81
N ASN A 455 -10.12 20.51 -8.62
CA ASN A 455 -8.78 20.06 -8.24
C ASN A 455 -8.29 18.99 -9.21
N THR A 456 -6.99 19.03 -9.53
CA THR A 456 -6.31 18.07 -10.41
C THR A 456 -4.84 17.96 -10.04
N LEU A 457 -4.20 16.87 -10.47
CA LEU A 457 -2.75 16.75 -10.47
C LEU A 457 -2.20 17.12 -11.84
N VAL A 458 -1.19 17.98 -11.83
CA VAL A 458 -0.30 18.19 -12.97
C VAL A 458 0.95 17.36 -12.77
N VAL A 459 1.43 16.70 -13.82
CA VAL A 459 2.65 15.90 -13.81
C VAL A 459 3.63 16.40 -14.86
N ALA A 460 4.89 16.52 -14.44
CA ALA A 460 6.07 16.61 -15.28
C ALA A 460 6.72 15.22 -15.32
N GLU A 461 7.03 14.72 -16.51
CA GLU A 461 7.66 13.41 -16.71
C GLU A 461 8.92 13.56 -17.56
N ASP A 462 10.06 13.06 -17.07
CA ASP A 462 11.32 13.05 -17.81
C ASP A 462 11.45 11.85 -18.75
N GLU A 463 12.50 11.82 -19.56
CA GLU A 463 12.75 10.74 -20.53
C GLU A 463 13.04 9.36 -19.88
N LYS A 464 13.32 9.34 -18.57
CA LYS A 464 13.54 8.11 -17.78
C LYS A 464 12.26 7.64 -17.09
N GLY A 465 11.16 8.39 -17.23
CA GLY A 465 9.88 8.14 -16.59
C GLY A 465 9.78 8.66 -15.16
N ASN A 466 10.78 9.38 -14.63
CA ASN A 466 10.64 10.01 -13.32
C ASN A 466 9.58 11.09 -13.39
N CYS A 467 8.78 11.19 -12.34
CA CYS A 467 7.62 12.06 -12.32
C CYS A 467 7.68 13.07 -11.18
N GLU A 468 7.27 14.30 -11.45
CA GLU A 468 7.02 15.31 -10.43
C GLU A 468 5.55 15.77 -10.54
N TYR A 469 4.85 15.78 -9.41
CA TYR A 469 3.42 16.01 -9.34
C TYR A 469 3.12 17.26 -8.52
N TRP A 470 2.23 18.11 -9.04
CA TRP A 470 1.68 19.26 -8.31
C TRP A 470 0.18 19.10 -8.15
N ASN A 471 -0.29 19.24 -6.91
CA ASN A 471 -1.69 19.42 -6.62
C ASN A 471 -2.10 20.84 -7.05
N VAL A 472 -3.08 20.98 -7.92
CA VAL A 472 -3.50 22.27 -8.48
C VAL A 472 -4.99 22.45 -8.29
N ALA A 473 -5.36 23.45 -7.49
CA ALA A 473 -6.74 23.81 -7.21
C ALA A 473 -7.10 25.13 -7.91
N VAL A 474 -8.13 25.07 -8.76
CA VAL A 474 -8.71 26.22 -9.45
C VAL A 474 -9.95 26.67 -8.70
N GLU A 475 -9.94 27.89 -8.19
CA GLU A 475 -11.06 28.50 -7.47
C GLU A 475 -12.10 29.06 -8.45
N GLN A 476 -13.38 29.00 -8.08
CA GLN A 476 -14.41 29.77 -8.77
C GLN A 476 -14.08 31.26 -8.59
N GLY A 477 -13.85 31.97 -9.70
CA GLY A 477 -13.81 33.43 -9.65
C GLY A 477 -15.14 33.96 -9.14
N ALA A 478 -15.13 35.05 -8.38
CA ALA A 478 -16.35 35.74 -8.01
C ALA A 478 -17.11 36.07 -9.29
N VAL A 479 -18.26 35.43 -9.51
CA VAL A 479 -19.22 35.88 -10.51
C VAL A 479 -19.62 37.27 -10.04
N ASN A 480 -19.14 38.31 -10.72
CA ASN A 480 -19.72 39.64 -10.61
C ASN A 480 -21.16 39.52 -11.07
N LEU A 481 -22.05 39.15 -10.15
CA LEU A 481 -23.47 39.43 -10.25
C LEU A 481 -23.56 40.96 -10.23
N LYS A 482 -23.48 41.56 -11.42
CA LYS A 482 -24.04 42.90 -11.61
C LYS A 482 -25.52 42.74 -11.28
N LEU A 483 -25.90 43.30 -10.13
CA LEU A 483 -27.28 43.45 -9.65
C LEU A 483 -28.18 44.03 -10.73
#